data_AF-A0AAU6UVS6-F1
#
_entry.id   AF-A0AAU6UVS6-F1
#
_cell.length_a   1.000
_cell.length_b   1.000
_cell.length_c   1.000
_cell.angle_alpha   90.00
_cell.angle_beta   90.00
_cell.angle_gamma   90.00
#
_symmetry.space_group_name_H-M   'P 1'
#
loop_
_entity.id
_entity.type
_entity.pdbx_description
1 polymer ?
#
loop_
_entity_poly.entity_id
_entity_poly.type
_entity_poly.pdbx_seq_one_letter_code
_entity_poly.pdbx_strand_id
1 'polypeptide(L)'
;MTDRTTDLCGNKPNCVSTEESREKFSVAPFILRPGVTLSQIERIALTLPGAEVVEKEENYLRVECTTRVLRFVDDLELKLQHDQLKVRSESRVGYSDFGVNRRRVETLRDKMTAAGLLQ
;
A
#
# COMPACT_ATOMS: atom_id res chain seq x y z
N MET A 1 14.95 6.72 -2.66
CA MET A 1 15.02 5.25 -2.81
C MET A 1 14.41 4.92 -4.16
N THR A 2 14.60 3.72 -4.71
CA THR A 2 13.92 3.34 -5.97
C THR A 2 12.47 2.97 -5.67
N ASP A 3 11.52 3.48 -6.44
CA ASP A 3 10.11 3.05 -6.44
C ASP A 3 10.01 1.56 -6.78
N ARG A 4 9.46 0.76 -5.85
CA ARG A 4 9.30 -0.71 -5.94
C ARG A 4 7.85 -1.10 -6.16
N THR A 5 6.95 -0.17 -6.48
CA THR A 5 5.52 -0.47 -6.62
C THR A 5 5.25 -1.52 -7.71
N THR A 6 6.15 -1.63 -8.70
CA THR A 6 6.10 -2.65 -9.77
C THR A 6 6.93 -3.91 -9.49
N ASP A 7 7.63 -3.97 -8.37
CA ASP A 7 8.40 -5.15 -8.01
C ASP A 7 7.48 -6.26 -7.54
N LEU A 8 7.80 -7.50 -7.93
CA LEU A 8 7.12 -8.68 -7.43
C LEU A 8 7.47 -8.93 -5.96
N CYS A 9 6.56 -9.55 -5.23
CA CYS A 9 6.83 -9.97 -3.86
C CYS A 9 7.88 -11.08 -3.83
N GLY A 10 8.68 -11.12 -2.77
CA GLY A 10 9.53 -12.28 -2.50
C GLY A 10 8.69 -13.54 -2.20
N ASN A 11 9.36 -14.65 -1.89
CA ASN A 11 8.67 -15.89 -1.50
C ASN A 11 8.21 -15.89 -0.03
N LYS A 12 8.62 -14.89 0.76
CA LYS A 12 8.21 -14.74 2.14
C LYS A 12 6.76 -14.26 2.21
N PRO A 13 5.91 -14.84 3.10
CA PRO A 13 4.52 -14.41 3.28
C PRO A 13 4.44 -13.13 4.13
N ASN A 14 5.05 -12.05 3.66
CA ASN A 14 5.11 -10.75 4.31
C ASN A 14 5.01 -9.59 3.29
N CYS A 15 4.49 -9.87 2.08
CA CYS A 15 4.35 -8.92 1.01
C CYS A 15 3.04 -9.15 0.26
N VAL A 16 2.38 -8.08 -0.16
CA VAL A 16 1.30 -8.12 -1.15
C VAL A 16 1.44 -6.99 -2.17
N SER A 17 0.96 -7.21 -3.39
CA SER A 17 0.99 -6.22 -4.47
C SER A 17 -0.20 -6.34 -5.42
N THR A 18 -0.61 -5.23 -6.03
CA THR A 18 -1.58 -5.22 -7.15
C THR A 18 -1.00 -5.79 -8.44
N GLU A 19 0.34 -5.86 -8.55
CA GLU A 19 1.05 -6.36 -9.73
C GLU A 19 1.37 -7.86 -9.65
N GLU A 20 0.94 -8.54 -8.58
CA GLU A 20 1.16 -9.97 -8.38
C GLU A 20 0.08 -10.83 -9.03
N SER A 21 0.49 -11.93 -9.66
CA SER A 21 -0.41 -12.95 -10.21
C SER A 21 -0.64 -14.13 -9.27
N ARG A 22 0.25 -14.32 -8.31
CA ARG A 22 0.18 -15.40 -7.32
C ARG A 22 -0.83 -15.02 -6.25
N GLU A 23 -1.93 -15.77 -6.15
CA GLU A 23 -3.08 -15.50 -5.27
C GLU A 23 -2.70 -15.07 -3.84
N LYS A 24 -1.70 -15.76 -3.25
CA LYS A 24 -1.21 -15.49 -1.89
C LYS A 24 -0.64 -14.07 -1.72
N PHE A 25 -0.06 -13.50 -2.77
CA PHE A 25 0.60 -12.19 -2.77
C PHE A 25 -0.23 -11.12 -3.50
N SER A 26 -1.18 -11.52 -4.34
CA SER A 26 -2.03 -10.58 -5.07
C SER A 26 -3.08 -9.94 -4.17
N VAL A 27 -3.32 -8.65 -4.38
CA VAL A 27 -4.49 -7.90 -3.87
C VAL A 27 -5.27 -7.34 -5.06
N ALA A 28 -6.56 -7.07 -4.86
CA ALA A 28 -7.40 -6.52 -5.92
C ALA A 28 -6.83 -5.18 -6.43
N PRO A 29 -7.07 -4.81 -7.71
CA PRO A 29 -6.66 -3.51 -8.23
C PRO A 29 -7.43 -2.37 -7.54
N PHE A 30 -6.83 -1.19 -7.48
CA PHE A 30 -7.51 0.04 -7.06
C PHE A 30 -7.84 0.86 -8.30
N ILE A 31 -9.10 0.80 -8.73
CA ILE A 31 -9.60 1.61 -9.85
C ILE A 31 -10.17 2.91 -9.28
N LEU A 32 -9.55 4.02 -9.64
CA LEU A 32 -9.84 5.34 -9.13
C LEU A 32 -10.95 6.02 -9.94
N ARG A 33 -11.70 6.89 -9.28
CA ARG A 33 -12.58 7.83 -9.98
C ARG A 33 -11.76 8.90 -10.72
N PRO A 34 -12.30 9.50 -11.78
CA PRO A 34 -11.63 10.61 -12.47
C PRO A 34 -11.29 11.77 -11.52
N GLY A 35 -10.08 12.32 -11.64
CA GLY A 35 -9.64 13.49 -10.88
C GLY A 35 -9.13 13.19 -9.46
N VAL A 36 -9.04 11.92 -9.05
CA VAL A 36 -8.39 11.56 -7.79
C VAL A 36 -6.90 11.92 -7.85
N THR A 37 -6.44 12.64 -6.84
CA THR A 37 -5.05 13.12 -6.71
C THR A 37 -4.26 12.31 -5.69
N LEU A 38 -2.93 12.29 -5.84
CA LEU A 38 -2.04 11.65 -4.86
C LEU A 38 -2.22 12.24 -3.45
N SER A 39 -2.48 13.54 -3.33
CA SER A 39 -2.73 14.21 -2.04
C SER A 39 -3.99 13.70 -1.32
N GLN A 40 -5.04 13.33 -2.05
CA GLN A 40 -6.24 12.70 -1.46
C GLN A 40 -5.93 11.30 -0.94
N ILE A 41 -5.14 10.54 -1.70
CA ILE A 41 -4.68 9.20 -1.33
C ILE A 41 -3.79 9.26 -0.10
N GLU A 42 -2.81 10.18 -0.07
CA GLU A 42 -1.91 10.43 1.06
C GLU A 42 -2.69 10.73 2.34
N ARG A 43 -3.68 11.62 2.29
CA ARG A 43 -4.51 11.97 3.45
C ARG A 43 -5.18 10.74 4.05
N ILE A 44 -5.61 9.79 3.22
CA ILE A 44 -6.24 8.55 3.68
C ILE A 44 -5.18 7.58 4.22
N ALA A 45 -4.06 7.40 3.51
CA ALA A 45 -2.96 6.55 3.92
C ALA A 45 -2.41 6.93 5.31
N LEU A 46 -2.30 8.24 5.59
CA LEU A 46 -1.89 8.76 6.90
C LEU A 46 -2.89 8.48 8.03
N THR A 47 -4.12 8.03 7.74
CA THR A 47 -5.06 7.56 8.77
C THR A 47 -4.85 6.11 9.17
N LEU A 48 -3.94 5.39 8.53
CA LEU A 48 -3.59 4.02 8.89
C LEU A 48 -2.77 4.00 10.20
N PRO A 49 -2.88 2.95 11.02
CA PRO A 49 -2.14 2.88 12.27
C PRO A 49 -0.62 2.91 12.06
N GLY A 50 0.05 3.87 12.70
CA GLY A 50 1.51 4.00 12.67
C GLY A 50 2.07 4.44 11.32
N ALA A 51 1.24 5.06 10.47
CA ALA A 51 1.62 5.55 9.15
C ALA A 51 2.38 6.88 9.21
N GLU A 52 3.48 6.96 8.47
CA GLU A 52 4.29 8.15 8.29
C GLU A 52 4.77 8.23 6.83
N VAL A 53 4.59 9.38 6.18
CA VAL A 53 5.13 9.60 4.83
C VAL A 53 6.62 9.86 4.96
N VAL A 54 7.40 9.05 4.26
CA VAL A 54 8.88 9.12 4.27
C VAL A 54 9.45 9.45 2.91
N GLU A 55 8.63 9.40 1.85
CA GLU A 55 9.01 9.78 0.50
C GLU A 55 7.77 10.17 -0.29
N LYS A 56 7.85 11.29 -1.01
CA LYS A 56 6.77 11.81 -1.85
C LYS A 56 7.35 12.42 -3.11
N GLU A 57 6.85 11.96 -4.25
CA GLU A 57 7.14 12.47 -5.57
C GLU A 57 5.82 12.84 -6.29
N GLU A 58 5.89 13.22 -7.57
CA GLU A 58 4.73 13.71 -8.33
C GLU A 58 3.57 12.69 -8.36
N ASN A 59 3.89 11.41 -8.57
CA ASN A 59 2.91 10.33 -8.70
C ASN A 59 3.20 9.13 -7.79
N TYR A 60 4.08 9.29 -6.80
CA TYR A 60 4.53 8.21 -5.92
C TYR A 60 4.58 8.66 -4.46
N LEU A 61 4.18 7.76 -3.56
CA LEU A 61 4.20 7.94 -2.12
C LEU A 61 4.71 6.67 -1.45
N ARG A 62 5.70 6.80 -0.57
CA ARG A 62 6.10 5.74 0.36
C ARG A 62 5.72 6.12 1.78
N VAL A 63 4.97 5.23 2.41
CA VAL A 63 4.49 5.35 3.77
C VAL A 63 5.07 4.23 4.60
N GLU A 64 5.78 4.55 5.67
CA GLU A 64 6.19 3.57 6.67
C GLU A 64 5.04 3.33 7.65
N CYS A 65 4.71 2.07 7.90
CA CYS A 65 3.69 1.66 8.85
C CYS A 65 4.33 0.86 9.99
N THR A 66 4.37 1.42 11.20
CA THR A 66 4.95 0.76 12.37
C THR A 66 3.88 0.04 13.19
N THR A 67 4.04 -1.27 13.38
CA THR A 67 3.13 -2.08 14.21
C THR A 67 3.31 -1.80 15.70
N ARG A 68 2.23 -1.75 16.47
CA ARG A 68 2.26 -1.32 17.89
C ARG A 68 2.94 -2.31 18.84
N VAL A 69 2.82 -3.62 18.59
CA VAL A 69 3.25 -4.66 19.54
C VAL A 69 4.71 -5.04 19.35
N LEU A 70 5.11 -5.35 18.12
CA LEU A 70 6.47 -5.83 17.80
C LEU A 70 7.36 -4.75 17.15
N ARG A 71 6.81 -3.56 16.88
CA ARG A 71 7.51 -2.44 16.24
C ARG A 71 8.14 -2.79 14.89
N PHE A 72 7.57 -3.77 14.18
CA PHE A 72 7.95 -4.03 12.79
C PHE A 72 7.52 -2.87 11.92
N VAL A 73 8.42 -2.46 11.04
CA VAL A 73 8.23 -1.42 10.04
C VAL A 73 7.94 -2.09 8.70
N ASP A 74 6.78 -1.75 8.16
CA ASP A 74 6.37 -2.15 6.82
C ASP A 74 6.42 -0.94 5.89
N ASP A 75 6.88 -1.13 4.66
CA ASP A 75 6.75 -0.14 3.60
C ASP A 75 5.39 -0.34 2.91
N LEU A 76 4.61 0.73 2.79
CA LEU A 76 3.43 0.84 1.93
C LEU A 76 3.77 1.83 0.80
N GLU A 77 3.91 1.30 -0.40
CA GLU A 77 4.24 2.05 -1.61
C GLU A 77 3.00 2.21 -2.48
N LEU A 78 2.72 3.44 -2.88
CA LEU A 78 1.52 3.85 -3.60
C LEU A 78 1.95 4.65 -4.83
N LYS A 79 1.63 4.16 -6.03
CA LYS A 79 1.92 4.84 -7.28
C LYS A 79 0.66 5.11 -8.08
N LEU A 80 0.41 6.39 -8.33
CA LEU A 80 -0.68 6.84 -9.19
C LEU A 80 -0.26 6.69 -10.66
N GLN A 81 -0.99 5.88 -11.41
CA GLN A 81 -0.77 5.69 -12.85
C GLN A 81 -2.12 5.69 -13.57
N HIS A 82 -2.41 6.78 -14.27
CA HIS A 82 -3.71 7.02 -14.92
C HIS A 82 -4.88 6.95 -13.93
N ASP A 83 -5.82 6.02 -14.14
CA ASP A 83 -6.98 5.74 -13.31
C ASP A 83 -6.73 4.60 -12.31
N GLN A 84 -5.48 4.17 -12.13
CA GLN A 84 -5.12 3.10 -11.21
C GLN A 84 -4.16 3.58 -10.14
N LEU A 85 -4.37 3.06 -8.92
CA LEU A 85 -3.38 3.13 -7.86
C LEU A 85 -2.70 1.76 -7.74
N LYS A 86 -1.42 1.71 -8.11
CA LYS A 86 -0.59 0.55 -7.83
C LYS A 86 -0.22 0.57 -6.36
N VAL A 87 -0.33 -0.59 -5.71
CA VAL A 87 -0.09 -0.72 -4.27
C VAL A 87 0.83 -1.90 -4.02
N ARG A 88 1.89 -1.67 -3.26
CA ARG A 88 2.74 -2.70 -2.68
C ARG A 88 2.85 -2.47 -1.18
N SER A 89 2.68 -3.52 -0.37
CA SER A 89 2.90 -3.45 1.08
C SER A 89 3.77 -4.63 1.52
N GLU A 90 4.91 -4.34 2.14
CA GLU A 90 5.91 -5.35 2.52
C GLU A 90 6.60 -5.04 3.85
N SER A 91 6.83 -6.07 4.66
CA SER A 91 7.66 -5.96 5.87
C SER A 91 9.15 -5.98 5.56
N ARG A 92 9.92 -5.05 6.16
CA ARG A 92 11.39 -4.98 5.98
C ARG A 92 12.12 -6.18 6.58
N VAL A 93 11.59 -6.72 7.66
CA VAL A 93 12.21 -7.79 8.45
C VAL A 93 11.17 -8.85 8.80
N GLY A 94 11.65 -10.01 9.27
CA GLY A 94 10.81 -11.16 9.60
C GLY A 94 10.57 -12.09 8.41
N TYR A 95 10.02 -13.27 8.73
CA TYR A 95 9.63 -14.26 7.73
C TYR A 95 8.17 -14.09 7.29
N SER A 96 7.28 -13.79 8.23
CA SER A 96 5.85 -13.57 7.98
C SER A 96 5.34 -12.39 8.80
N ASP A 97 4.33 -11.73 8.26
CA ASP A 97 3.60 -10.62 8.87
C ASP A 97 2.24 -11.05 9.45
N PHE A 98 1.91 -12.35 9.42
CA PHE A 98 0.59 -12.89 9.78
C PHE A 98 -0.59 -12.21 9.06
N GLY A 99 -0.36 -11.75 7.81
CA GLY A 99 -1.35 -11.09 6.97
C GLY A 99 -1.56 -9.61 7.28
N VAL A 100 -0.70 -8.98 8.08
CA VAL A 100 -0.78 -7.55 8.42
C VAL A 100 -0.75 -6.66 7.17
N ASN A 101 0.13 -6.93 6.20
CA ASN A 101 0.24 -6.14 4.98
C ASN A 101 -1.04 -6.25 4.12
N ARG A 102 -1.62 -7.46 4.00
CA ARG A 102 -2.91 -7.64 3.32
C ARG A 102 -4.02 -6.85 4.01
N ARG A 103 -4.16 -6.99 5.33
CA ARG A 103 -5.18 -6.26 6.10
C ARG A 103 -5.01 -4.75 5.98
N ARG A 104 -3.77 -4.25 5.90
CA ARG A 104 -3.47 -2.84 5.67
C ARG A 104 -4.00 -2.37 4.32
N VAL A 105 -3.70 -3.11 3.25
CA VAL A 105 -4.18 -2.76 1.91
C VAL A 105 -5.72 -2.80 1.84
N GLU A 106 -6.37 -3.79 2.43
CA GLU A 106 -7.85 -3.81 2.47
C GLU A 106 -8.42 -2.67 3.32
N THR A 107 -7.79 -2.33 4.45
CA THR A 107 -8.19 -1.17 5.25
C THR A 107 -8.05 0.14 4.48
N LEU A 108 -6.97 0.29 3.69
CA LEU A 108 -6.80 1.42 2.79
C LEU A 108 -7.93 1.48 1.76
N ARG A 109 -8.27 0.34 1.16
CA ARG A 109 -9.40 0.22 0.21
C ARG A 109 -10.71 0.66 0.85
N ASP A 110 -11.06 0.14 2.01
CA ASP A 110 -12.31 0.49 2.70
C ASP A 110 -12.41 2.00 2.96
N LYS A 111 -11.31 2.61 3.40
CA LYS A 111 -11.26 4.06 3.63
C LYS A 111 -11.35 4.86 2.34
N MET A 112 -10.71 4.42 1.27
CA MET A 112 -10.80 5.07 -0.05
C MET A 112 -12.20 4.93 -0.66
N THR A 113 -12.85 3.79 -0.50
CA THR A 113 -14.26 3.58 -0.88
C THR A 113 -15.18 4.51 -0.10
N ALA A 114 -15.03 4.57 1.23
CA ALA A 114 -15.83 5.46 2.08
C ALA A 114 -15.63 6.95 1.76
N ALA A 115 -14.43 7.32 1.30
CA ALA A 115 -14.12 8.67 0.83
C ALA A 115 -14.54 8.94 -0.63
N GLY A 116 -15.12 7.95 -1.32
CA GLY A 116 -15.58 8.08 -2.70
C GLY A 116 -14.46 8.19 -3.74
N LEU A 117 -13.26 7.67 -3.44
CA LEU A 117 -12.12 7.72 -4.37
C LEU A 117 -12.07 6.54 -5.34
N LEU A 118 -12.70 5.42 -5.00
CA LEU A 118 -12.75 4.21 -5.84
C LEU A 118 -14.05 4.14 -6.64
N GLN A 119 -13.99 3.51 -7.81
CA GLN A 119 -15.15 3.26 -8.67
C GLN A 119 -16.12 2.27 -8.02
#